data_AF-A0A425DGE1-F1
#
_entry.id   AF-A0A425DGE1-F1
#
_cell.length_a   1.000
_cell.length_b   1.000
_cell.length_c   1.000
_cell.angle_alpha   90.00
_cell.angle_beta   90.00
_cell.angle_gamma   90.00
#
_symmetry.space_group_name_H-M   'P 1'
#
loop_
_entity.id
_entity.type
_entity.pdbx_description
1 polymer ?
#
loop_
_entity_poly.entity_id
_entity_poly.type
_entity_poly.pdbx_seq_one_letter_code
_entity_poly.pdbx_strand_id
1 'polypeptide(L)'
;MQALSTDFVKNFNTKDYGLLPVRVDTFGPFIYANVSGDAPPLATYLGDVTHSLHEYPFDELVSFKSTTVSVKCNWKLLAENFMEYYHLPAVHPQLCNVSGVDDHHRAQVVTIIVTLMFVLTECWLQGTGSYIGFATSPLTNGGTPLDINLLPPMPGLTGANTVTAWFHHYFPNAFYFLLPHGLFTVILETTGPTTTVEHAELFVHPSVYDVPGTIMAPKHIKICSFRGKHVDHKDKLDKMWAFYDQTNNEDFAVCERVQVGVTARAYQGGRMTFRFEETIHRFQNMVADYMTSHPTIPKSDTSPPYTFEQKSQQ
;
A
#
# COMPACT_ATOMS: atom_id res chain seq x y z
N MET A 1 -7.24 36.35 23.68
CA MET A 1 -8.30 36.13 22.66
C MET A 1 -9.58 35.85 23.43
N GLN A 2 -10.58 36.73 23.38
CA GLN A 2 -11.90 36.43 23.96
C GLN A 2 -12.55 35.36 23.08
N ALA A 3 -12.96 34.23 23.65
CA ALA A 3 -13.76 33.26 22.92
C ALA A 3 -15.07 33.93 22.48
N LEU A 4 -15.42 33.79 21.21
CA LEU A 4 -16.69 34.27 20.67
C LEU A 4 -17.82 33.46 21.34
N SER A 5 -18.52 34.04 22.32
CA SER A 5 -19.70 33.43 22.93
C SER A 5 -20.93 33.67 22.05
N THR A 6 -21.82 32.69 21.95
CA THR A 6 -23.12 32.80 21.27
C THR A 6 -24.28 33.01 22.27
N ASP A 7 -24.00 33.17 23.56
CA ASP A 7 -25.01 33.20 24.64
C ASP A 7 -25.99 34.38 24.53
N PHE A 8 -25.58 35.45 23.83
CA PHE A 8 -26.40 36.63 23.59
C PHE A 8 -27.25 36.54 22.30
N VAL A 9 -27.06 35.51 21.48
CA VAL A 9 -27.80 35.33 20.22
C VAL A 9 -29.13 34.65 20.51
N LYS A 10 -30.22 35.42 20.43
CA LYS A 10 -31.58 34.91 20.63
C LYS A 10 -31.88 33.79 19.64
N ASN A 11 -32.52 32.71 20.13
CA ASN A 11 -32.91 31.53 19.36
C ASN A 11 -31.75 30.74 18.73
N PHE A 12 -30.50 30.95 19.17
CA PHE A 12 -29.38 30.11 18.75
C PHE A 12 -29.38 28.80 19.52
N ASN A 13 -29.54 27.69 18.81
CA ASN A 13 -29.47 26.34 19.37
C ASN A 13 -28.17 25.67 18.88
N THR A 14 -27.23 25.47 19.80
CA THR A 14 -25.92 24.86 19.49
C THR A 14 -26.03 23.47 18.84
N LYS A 15 -27.15 22.77 19.03
CA LYS A 15 -27.39 21.45 18.41
C LYS A 15 -27.56 21.51 16.89
N ASP A 16 -27.96 22.66 16.35
CA ASP A 16 -28.22 22.82 14.91
C ASP A 16 -26.96 23.24 14.12
N TYR A 17 -25.88 23.60 14.83
CA TYR A 17 -24.64 24.14 14.26
C TYR A 17 -23.41 23.33 14.69
N GLY A 18 -23.59 22.03 14.91
CA GLY A 18 -22.47 21.09 15.04
C GLY A 18 -21.69 20.95 13.73
N LEU A 19 -20.47 20.41 13.81
CA LEU A 19 -19.73 20.03 12.61
C LEU A 19 -20.49 18.96 11.83
N LEU A 20 -20.40 19.00 10.51
CA LEU A 20 -21.00 17.98 9.65
C LEU A 20 -20.33 16.63 9.93
N PRO A 21 -21.10 15.57 10.25
CA PRO A 21 -20.53 14.25 10.49
C PRO A 21 -20.04 13.63 9.18
N VAL A 22 -18.96 12.85 9.26
CA VAL A 22 -18.42 12.06 8.15
C VAL A 22 -18.39 10.60 8.59
N ARG A 23 -18.86 9.68 7.73
CA ARG A 23 -18.78 8.24 7.99
C ARG A 23 -17.30 7.82 7.94
N VAL A 24 -16.84 7.14 8.98
CA VAL A 24 -15.46 6.63 9.08
C VAL A 24 -15.44 5.13 9.36
N ASP A 25 -14.41 4.45 8.85
CA ASP A 25 -14.14 3.04 9.09
C ASP A 25 -12.62 2.78 8.96
N THR A 26 -12.15 1.60 9.35
CA THR A 26 -10.71 1.28 9.40
C THR A 26 -10.38 -0.03 8.71
N PHE A 27 -9.28 -0.07 7.97
CA PHE A 27 -8.72 -1.32 7.46
C PHE A 27 -7.20 -1.22 7.30
N GLY A 28 -6.49 -2.23 7.80
CA GLY A 28 -5.04 -2.25 7.80
C GLY A 28 -4.46 -1.01 8.50
N PRO A 29 -3.51 -0.29 7.89
CA PRO A 29 -2.93 0.92 8.47
C PRO A 29 -3.78 2.19 8.25
N PHE A 30 -4.93 2.10 7.57
CA PHE A 30 -5.65 3.26 7.06
C PHE A 30 -6.98 3.51 7.78
N ILE A 31 -7.27 4.80 7.97
CA ILE A 31 -8.60 5.30 8.33
C ILE A 31 -9.26 5.83 7.05
N TYR A 32 -10.45 5.33 6.74
CA TYR A 32 -11.21 5.74 5.57
C TYR A 32 -12.33 6.69 5.96
N ALA A 33 -12.47 7.78 5.21
CA ALA A 33 -13.54 8.75 5.36
C ALA A 33 -14.42 8.75 4.11
N ASN A 34 -15.71 8.46 4.28
CA ASN A 34 -16.72 8.53 3.24
C ASN A 34 -17.47 9.87 3.34
N VAL A 35 -16.98 10.87 2.60
CA VAL A 35 -17.50 12.24 2.61
C VAL A 35 -18.86 12.36 1.92
N SER A 36 -19.12 11.58 0.86
CA SER A 36 -20.42 11.59 0.15
C SER A 36 -21.53 10.92 0.96
N GLY A 37 -21.18 9.92 1.78
CA GLY A 37 -22.10 9.18 2.64
C GLY A 37 -22.88 8.07 1.92
N ASP A 38 -22.79 7.99 0.60
CA ASP A 38 -23.52 7.04 -0.27
C ASP A 38 -22.74 5.75 -0.57
N ALA A 39 -21.43 5.71 -0.30
CA ALA A 39 -20.64 4.50 -0.49
C ALA A 39 -21.11 3.33 0.39
N PRO A 40 -20.97 2.07 -0.07
CA PRO A 40 -21.28 0.88 0.71
C PRO A 40 -20.39 0.77 1.97
N PRO A 41 -20.64 -0.18 2.89
CA PRO A 41 -19.72 -0.48 3.98
C PRO A 41 -18.30 -0.75 3.48
N LEU A 42 -17.27 -0.36 4.24
CA LEU A 42 -15.87 -0.45 3.80
C LEU A 42 -15.49 -1.90 3.46
N ALA A 43 -15.92 -2.87 4.26
CA ALA A 43 -15.67 -4.29 3.99
C ALA A 43 -16.25 -4.75 2.64
N THR A 44 -17.43 -4.25 2.24
CA THR A 44 -18.01 -4.55 0.92
C THR A 44 -17.21 -3.87 -0.20
N TYR A 45 -16.72 -2.66 0.02
CA TYR A 45 -15.92 -1.91 -0.94
C TYR A 45 -14.53 -2.55 -1.19
N LEU A 46 -13.88 -2.98 -0.10
CA LEU A 46 -12.57 -3.62 -0.15
C LEU A 46 -12.63 -5.10 -0.52
N GLY A 47 -13.79 -5.74 -0.39
CA GLY A 47 -14.01 -7.12 -0.79
C GLY A 47 -13.16 -8.10 0.01
N ASP A 48 -12.51 -9.02 -0.69
CA ASP A 48 -11.80 -10.16 -0.13
C ASP A 48 -10.43 -9.83 0.50
N VAL A 49 -9.83 -8.68 0.17
CA VAL A 49 -8.55 -8.26 0.75
C VAL A 49 -8.61 -8.17 2.28
N THR A 50 -9.80 -7.99 2.85
CA THR A 50 -9.99 -7.92 4.30
C THR A 50 -9.68 -9.22 5.02
N HIS A 51 -9.59 -10.35 4.30
CA HIS A 51 -9.28 -11.66 4.88
C HIS A 51 -7.81 -12.08 4.67
N SER A 52 -7.14 -11.52 3.65
CA SER A 52 -5.82 -11.98 3.19
C SER A 52 -4.64 -11.53 4.06
N LEU A 53 -4.88 -10.64 5.04
CA LEU A 53 -3.81 -9.97 5.80
C LEU A 53 -3.96 -10.11 7.32
N HIS A 54 -4.76 -11.08 7.77
CA HIS A 54 -5.10 -11.26 9.20
C HIS A 54 -3.92 -11.63 10.10
N GLU A 55 -2.81 -12.13 9.54
CA GLU A 55 -1.58 -12.41 10.31
C GLU A 55 -0.77 -11.16 10.64
N TYR A 56 -0.98 -10.04 9.93
CA TYR A 56 -0.20 -8.83 10.12
C TYR A 56 -0.76 -7.99 11.28
N PRO A 57 0.06 -7.65 12.30
CA PRO A 57 -0.39 -6.95 13.50
C PRO A 57 -0.46 -5.43 13.27
N PHE A 58 -1.30 -4.97 12.35
CA PHE A 58 -1.39 -3.56 11.95
C PHE A 58 -1.68 -2.62 13.13
N ASP A 59 -2.43 -3.08 14.13
CA ASP A 59 -2.79 -2.34 15.34
C ASP A 59 -1.65 -2.20 16.35
N GLU A 60 -0.59 -3.00 16.21
CA GLU A 60 0.60 -2.92 17.06
C GLU A 60 1.72 -2.06 16.45
N LEU A 61 1.60 -1.67 15.17
CA LEU A 61 2.65 -0.93 14.47
C LEU A 61 2.77 0.51 14.97
N VAL A 62 4.00 1.00 15.00
CA VAL A 62 4.33 2.39 15.37
C VAL A 62 5.03 3.09 14.22
N SER A 63 4.75 4.39 14.06
CA SER A 63 5.44 5.25 13.11
C SER A 63 6.91 5.39 13.48
N PHE A 64 7.79 5.10 12.53
CA PHE A 64 9.23 5.32 12.65
C PHE A 64 9.64 6.67 12.04
N LYS A 65 9.20 6.94 10.81
CA LYS A 65 9.53 8.17 10.08
C LYS A 65 8.49 8.44 9.00
N SER A 66 8.23 9.71 8.72
CA SER A 66 7.33 10.15 7.66
C SER A 66 7.94 11.29 6.84
N THR A 67 7.46 11.45 5.62
CA THR A 67 7.78 12.55 4.72
C THR A 67 6.53 13.01 3.97
N THR A 68 6.56 14.24 3.50
CA THR A 68 5.50 14.80 2.65
C THR A 68 6.16 15.59 1.53
N VAL A 69 5.87 15.19 0.30
CA VAL A 69 6.54 15.72 -0.89
C VAL A 69 5.51 16.17 -1.92
N SER A 70 5.71 17.36 -2.48
CA SER A 70 4.91 17.82 -3.62
C SER A 70 5.56 17.36 -4.92
N VAL A 71 4.81 16.62 -5.72
CA VAL A 71 5.24 16.05 -7.00
C VAL A 71 4.47 16.71 -8.13
N LYS A 72 5.17 17.11 -9.20
CA LYS A 72 4.60 17.81 -10.36
C LYS A 72 4.01 16.85 -11.39
N CYS A 73 3.12 15.98 -10.94
CA CYS A 73 2.37 15.08 -11.80
C CYS A 73 0.94 14.87 -11.29
N ASN A 74 0.07 14.41 -12.19
CA ASN A 74 -1.26 13.94 -11.85
C ASN A 74 -1.16 12.70 -10.94
N TRP A 75 -2.02 12.60 -9.93
CA TRP A 75 -2.01 11.49 -8.97
C TRP A 75 -2.09 10.10 -9.62
N LYS A 76 -2.79 10.00 -10.76
CA LYS A 76 -2.90 8.74 -11.51
C LYS A 76 -1.53 8.24 -11.96
N LEU A 77 -0.61 9.12 -12.34
CA LEU A 77 0.73 8.71 -12.77
C LEU A 77 1.52 8.06 -11.63
N LEU A 78 1.38 8.54 -10.39
CA LEU A 78 2.01 7.92 -9.22
C LEU A 78 1.39 6.55 -8.91
N ALA A 79 0.05 6.46 -8.97
CA ALA A 79 -0.65 5.20 -8.79
C ALA A 79 -0.24 4.17 -9.87
N GLU A 80 -0.22 4.58 -11.14
CA GLU A 80 0.18 3.76 -12.29
C GLU A 80 1.61 3.25 -12.13
N ASN A 81 2.55 4.13 -11.75
CA ASN A 81 3.95 3.78 -11.52
C ASN A 81 4.11 2.74 -10.39
N PHE A 82 3.34 2.86 -9.30
CA PHE A 82 3.40 1.90 -8.19
C PHE A 82 2.94 0.49 -8.60
N MET A 83 1.93 0.38 -9.44
CA MET A 83 1.23 -0.89 -9.67
C MET A 83 1.86 -1.78 -10.74
N GLU A 84 2.97 -1.38 -11.35
CA GLU A 84 3.72 -2.20 -12.31
C GLU A 84 5.21 -2.29 -11.95
N TYR A 85 5.87 -3.28 -12.52
CA TYR A 85 7.28 -3.58 -12.27
C TYR A 85 8.11 -3.63 -13.56
N TYR A 86 7.57 -3.10 -14.66
CA TYR A 86 8.25 -2.99 -15.95
C TYR A 86 9.38 -1.96 -15.93
N HIS A 87 9.21 -0.86 -15.17
CA HIS A 87 10.22 0.20 -15.08
C HIS A 87 11.41 -0.18 -14.18
N LEU A 88 11.25 -1.14 -13.26
CA LEU A 88 12.25 -1.43 -12.22
C LEU A 88 13.67 -1.64 -12.76
N PRO A 89 13.92 -2.46 -13.80
CA PRO A 89 15.29 -2.69 -14.28
C PRO A 89 15.97 -1.43 -14.82
N ALA A 90 15.19 -0.49 -15.35
CA ALA A 90 15.69 0.73 -15.95
C ALA A 90 15.84 1.87 -14.93
N VAL A 91 14.98 1.92 -13.92
CA VAL A 91 14.90 3.03 -12.97
C VAL A 91 15.51 2.67 -11.61
N HIS A 92 15.24 1.47 -11.09
CA HIS A 92 15.66 1.00 -9.76
C HIS A 92 16.46 -0.32 -9.84
N PRO A 93 17.64 -0.34 -10.48
CA PRO A 93 18.43 -1.56 -10.60
C PRO A 93 18.82 -2.16 -9.24
N GLN A 94 18.91 -1.34 -8.18
CA GLN A 94 19.18 -1.81 -6.83
C GLN A 94 17.98 -2.53 -6.20
N LEU A 95 16.75 -2.06 -6.46
CA LEU A 95 15.52 -2.70 -5.96
C LEU A 95 15.33 -4.09 -6.58
N CYS A 96 15.76 -4.28 -7.83
CA CYS A 96 15.74 -5.58 -8.50
C CYS A 96 16.60 -6.66 -7.80
N ASN A 97 17.54 -6.28 -6.93
CA ASN A 97 18.36 -7.24 -6.18
C ASN A 97 17.59 -7.90 -5.01
N VAL A 98 16.55 -7.26 -4.51
CA VAL A 98 15.70 -7.75 -3.39
C VAL A 98 14.29 -8.12 -3.84
N SER A 99 13.77 -7.40 -4.82
CA SER A 99 12.46 -7.62 -5.44
C SER A 99 12.67 -7.90 -6.93
N GLY A 100 13.05 -9.13 -7.27
CA GLY A 100 13.33 -9.52 -8.64
C GLY A 100 12.09 -9.46 -9.53
N VAL A 101 12.22 -8.97 -10.76
CA VAL A 101 11.10 -8.84 -11.72
C VAL A 101 10.39 -10.17 -11.99
N ASP A 102 11.14 -11.28 -12.04
CA ASP A 102 10.58 -12.62 -12.26
C ASP A 102 9.93 -13.22 -11.00
N ASP A 103 10.18 -12.63 -9.82
CA ASP A 103 9.59 -13.04 -8.54
C ASP A 103 8.32 -12.22 -8.21
N HIS A 104 7.92 -11.30 -9.09
CA HIS A 104 6.65 -10.59 -8.98
C HIS A 104 5.50 -11.47 -9.49
N HIS A 105 4.59 -11.79 -8.60
CA HIS A 105 3.43 -12.63 -8.86
C HIS A 105 2.15 -11.82 -8.76
N ARG A 106 1.20 -12.13 -9.64
CA ARG A 106 -0.19 -11.63 -9.58
C ARG A 106 -1.19 -12.69 -9.08
N ALA A 107 -0.74 -13.94 -9.02
CA ALA A 107 -1.46 -15.07 -8.46
C ALA A 107 -0.48 -15.87 -7.60
N GLN A 108 -0.87 -16.22 -6.38
CA GLN A 108 -0.09 -17.12 -5.56
C GLN A 108 -0.80 -18.48 -5.48
N VAL A 109 -0.12 -19.55 -5.88
CA VAL A 109 -0.60 -20.90 -5.62
C VAL A 109 -0.42 -21.17 -4.13
N VAL A 110 -1.50 -21.16 -3.36
CA VAL A 110 -1.49 -21.53 -1.94
C VAL A 110 -1.92 -22.99 -1.86
N THR A 111 -1.02 -23.84 -1.39
CA THR A 111 -1.37 -25.24 -1.08
C THR A 111 -2.08 -25.25 0.27
N ILE A 112 -3.40 -25.44 0.27
CA ILE A 112 -4.15 -25.63 1.51
C ILE A 112 -4.21 -27.14 1.77
N ILE A 113 -3.62 -27.57 2.90
CA ILE A 113 -3.75 -28.94 3.37
C ILE A 113 -5.07 -29.03 4.14
N VAL A 114 -6.11 -29.56 3.51
CA VAL A 114 -7.35 -29.94 4.21
C VAL A 114 -7.40 -31.45 4.32
N THR A 115 -7.21 -31.95 5.55
CA THR A 115 -7.52 -33.33 5.94
C THR A 115 -7.02 -34.39 4.93
N LEU A 116 -5.69 -34.45 4.74
CA LEU A 116 -4.97 -35.41 3.86
C LEU A 116 -5.20 -35.25 2.34
N MET A 117 -5.95 -34.24 1.87
CA MET A 117 -5.98 -33.84 0.46
C MET A 117 -5.15 -32.57 0.23
N PHE A 118 -4.23 -32.63 -0.74
CA PHE A 118 -3.60 -31.45 -1.31
C PHE A 118 -4.62 -30.73 -2.19
N VAL A 119 -5.14 -29.60 -1.75
CA VAL A 119 -5.87 -28.68 -2.63
C VAL A 119 -4.89 -27.59 -3.03
N LEU A 120 -4.46 -27.62 -4.30
CA LEU A 120 -3.80 -26.47 -4.92
C LEU A 120 -4.88 -25.42 -5.13
N THR A 121 -4.97 -24.45 -4.23
CA THR A 121 -5.86 -23.31 -4.42
C THR A 121 -5.00 -22.17 -4.96
N GLU A 122 -5.22 -21.80 -6.22
CA GLU A 122 -4.66 -20.56 -6.77
C GLU A 122 -5.35 -19.39 -6.08
N CYS A 123 -4.70 -18.79 -5.08
CA CYS A 123 -5.16 -17.55 -4.45
C CYS A 123 -4.66 -16.37 -5.28
N TRP A 124 -5.57 -15.83 -6.07
CA TRP A 124 -5.37 -14.61 -6.82
C TRP A 124 -5.11 -13.45 -5.86
N LEU A 125 -4.14 -12.60 -6.19
CA LEU A 125 -3.86 -11.39 -5.41
C LEU A 125 -4.82 -10.25 -5.74
N GLN A 126 -5.71 -10.51 -6.70
CA GLN A 126 -6.76 -9.64 -7.13
C GLN A 126 -8.11 -10.34 -7.01
N GLY A 127 -8.92 -9.95 -6.04
CA GLY A 127 -10.28 -10.43 -5.91
C GLY A 127 -11.33 -9.40 -6.29
N THR A 128 -12.46 -9.44 -5.58
CA THR A 128 -13.70 -8.70 -5.90
C THR A 128 -13.76 -7.32 -5.26
N GLY A 129 -12.65 -6.80 -4.73
CA GLY A 129 -12.58 -5.49 -4.09
C GLY A 129 -12.07 -4.38 -5.01
N SER A 130 -12.29 -3.13 -4.59
CA SER A 130 -11.75 -1.92 -5.22
C SER A 130 -10.29 -1.67 -4.83
N TYR A 131 -9.42 -2.62 -5.18
CA TYR A 131 -7.99 -2.54 -4.95
C TYR A 131 -7.24 -3.25 -6.08
N ILE A 132 -5.93 -3.04 -6.14
CA ILE A 132 -5.00 -3.72 -7.04
C ILE A 132 -3.90 -4.35 -6.21
N GLY A 133 -3.71 -5.66 -6.36
CA GLY A 133 -2.73 -6.43 -5.59
C GLY A 133 -1.69 -7.12 -6.46
N PHE A 134 -0.47 -7.20 -5.95
CA PHE A 134 0.60 -8.10 -6.42
C PHE A 134 1.56 -8.40 -5.24
N ALA A 135 2.44 -9.37 -5.43
CA ALA A 135 3.40 -9.78 -4.40
C ALA A 135 4.75 -10.05 -5.01
N THR A 136 5.79 -9.95 -4.19
CA THR A 136 7.11 -10.51 -4.52
C THR A 136 7.39 -11.66 -3.58
N SER A 137 7.60 -12.85 -4.14
CA SER A 137 7.87 -14.06 -3.36
C SER A 137 8.73 -15.08 -4.13
N PRO A 138 9.83 -15.58 -3.56
CA PRO A 138 10.43 -15.12 -2.31
C PRO A 138 11.12 -13.76 -2.48
N LEU A 139 11.22 -12.96 -1.41
CA LEU A 139 12.17 -11.85 -1.35
C LEU A 139 13.61 -12.38 -1.38
N THR A 140 14.46 -11.80 -2.20
CA THR A 140 15.88 -12.19 -2.32
C THR A 140 16.75 -11.39 -1.35
N ASN A 141 17.87 -11.97 -0.91
CA ASN A 141 18.90 -11.22 -0.17
C ASN A 141 19.90 -10.65 -1.18
N GLY A 142 19.64 -9.42 -1.62
CA GLY A 142 20.38 -8.73 -2.66
C GLY A 142 21.53 -7.86 -2.16
N GLY A 143 21.76 -7.81 -0.84
CA GLY A 143 22.66 -6.84 -0.22
C GLY A 143 22.03 -5.47 -0.07
N THR A 144 20.69 -5.38 -0.03
CA THR A 144 19.94 -4.13 0.08
C THR A 144 19.47 -3.86 1.51
N PRO A 145 19.13 -2.61 1.86
CA PRO A 145 18.48 -2.29 3.12
C PRO A 145 17.05 -2.84 3.30
N LEU A 146 16.49 -3.53 2.30
CA LEU A 146 15.19 -4.21 2.38
C LEU A 146 15.34 -5.74 2.53
N ASP A 147 16.57 -6.24 2.57
CA ASP A 147 16.84 -7.68 2.65
C ASP A 147 16.08 -8.32 3.82
N ILE A 148 15.42 -9.43 3.52
CA ILE A 148 14.54 -10.15 4.45
C ILE A 148 15.21 -10.51 5.78
N ASN A 149 16.52 -10.80 5.76
CA ASN A 149 17.29 -11.18 6.94
C ASN A 149 17.84 -10.00 7.73
N LEU A 150 17.59 -8.76 7.30
CA LEU A 150 18.12 -7.57 7.94
C LEU A 150 17.45 -7.31 9.30
N LEU A 151 16.14 -7.52 9.38
CA LEU A 151 15.30 -7.30 10.56
C LEU A 151 14.46 -8.56 10.82
N PRO A 152 14.12 -8.88 12.09
CA PRO A 152 13.22 -9.98 12.35
C PRO A 152 11.83 -9.66 11.77
N PRO A 153 11.09 -10.67 11.29
CA PRO A 153 9.72 -10.47 10.85
C PRO A 153 8.83 -10.01 12.02
N MET A 154 7.71 -9.37 11.70
CA MET A 154 6.67 -9.01 12.66
C MET A 154 6.20 -10.29 13.40
N PRO A 155 5.91 -10.19 14.71
CA PRO A 155 5.38 -11.32 15.45
C PRO A 155 4.07 -11.84 14.83
N GLY A 156 3.90 -13.17 14.84
CA GLY A 156 2.68 -13.81 14.35
C GLY A 156 2.71 -14.25 12.88
N LEU A 157 3.65 -13.74 12.07
CA LEU A 157 3.77 -14.15 10.67
C LEU A 157 4.22 -15.61 10.54
N THR A 158 3.55 -16.36 9.65
CA THR A 158 3.87 -17.76 9.38
C THR A 158 4.01 -18.06 7.88
N GLY A 159 4.61 -19.22 7.55
CA GLY A 159 4.65 -19.73 6.19
C GLY A 159 5.17 -18.72 5.16
N ALA A 160 4.42 -18.54 4.07
CA ALA A 160 4.79 -17.66 2.97
C ALA A 160 4.88 -16.18 3.37
N ASN A 161 4.12 -15.73 4.37
CA ASN A 161 4.14 -14.33 4.84
C ASN A 161 5.48 -13.94 5.47
N THR A 162 6.28 -14.93 5.89
CA THR A 162 7.63 -14.66 6.41
C THR A 162 8.61 -14.28 5.32
N VAL A 163 8.32 -14.60 4.05
CA VAL A 163 9.21 -14.41 2.90
C VAL A 163 8.63 -13.60 1.74
N THR A 164 7.44 -13.05 1.92
CA THR A 164 6.68 -12.37 0.85
C THR A 164 6.55 -10.89 1.17
N ALA A 165 6.76 -10.04 0.17
CA ALA A 165 6.31 -8.65 0.20
C ALA A 165 4.96 -8.54 -0.50
N TRP A 166 4.01 -7.87 0.13
CA TRP A 166 2.67 -7.60 -0.41
C TRP A 166 2.54 -6.15 -0.82
N PHE A 167 2.01 -5.92 -2.02
CA PHE A 167 1.81 -4.60 -2.59
C PHE A 167 0.33 -4.45 -2.93
N HIS A 168 -0.33 -3.51 -2.28
CA HIS A 168 -1.75 -3.24 -2.51
C HIS A 168 -1.95 -1.75 -2.74
N HIS A 169 -2.62 -1.42 -3.84
CA HIS A 169 -3.18 -0.10 -4.10
C HIS A 169 -4.69 -0.13 -3.87
N TYR A 170 -5.15 0.58 -2.84
CA TYR A 170 -6.55 0.79 -2.54
C TYR A 170 -7.06 2.00 -3.33
N PHE A 171 -8.03 1.75 -4.21
CA PHE A 171 -8.59 2.81 -5.01
C PHE A 171 -9.37 3.81 -4.12
N PRO A 172 -9.19 5.13 -4.30
CA PRO A 172 -8.43 5.74 -5.38
C PRO A 172 -6.95 6.01 -5.08
N ASN A 173 -6.56 6.25 -3.84
CA ASN A 173 -5.37 7.08 -3.59
C ASN A 173 -4.46 6.63 -2.46
N ALA A 174 -4.53 5.37 -2.02
CA ALA A 174 -3.68 4.86 -0.95
C ALA A 174 -3.03 3.55 -1.37
N PHE A 175 -1.75 3.37 -1.06
CA PHE A 175 -1.06 2.10 -1.28
C PHE A 175 -0.01 1.84 -0.22
N TYR A 176 0.47 0.60 -0.16
CA TYR A 176 1.59 0.27 0.71
C TYR A 176 2.51 -0.79 0.13
N PHE A 177 3.67 -0.89 0.75
CA PHE A 177 4.65 -1.96 0.64
C PHE A 177 4.70 -2.66 2.00
N LEU A 178 4.16 -3.87 2.07
CA LEU A 178 4.10 -4.65 3.29
C LEU A 178 5.14 -5.76 3.22
N LEU A 179 6.29 -5.52 3.85
CA LEU A 179 7.36 -6.50 4.00
C LEU A 179 7.16 -7.27 5.31
N PRO A 180 7.80 -8.44 5.46
CA PRO A 180 7.71 -9.21 6.70
C PRO A 180 8.15 -8.43 7.94
N HIS A 181 9.03 -7.44 7.81
CA HIS A 181 9.63 -6.70 8.93
C HIS A 181 9.24 -5.22 9.00
N GLY A 182 8.45 -4.70 8.05
CA GLY A 182 8.10 -3.28 7.99
C GLY A 182 6.99 -2.99 7.01
N LEU A 183 6.29 -1.87 7.21
CA LEU A 183 5.19 -1.42 6.38
C LEU A 183 5.44 0.02 5.95
N PHE A 184 5.61 0.24 4.64
CA PHE A 184 5.72 1.58 4.07
C PHE A 184 4.40 1.97 3.41
N THR A 185 3.72 2.98 3.92
CA THR A 185 2.43 3.43 3.42
C THR A 185 2.57 4.73 2.65
N VAL A 186 1.73 4.90 1.63
CA VAL A 186 1.61 6.13 0.85
C VAL A 186 0.15 6.53 0.70
N ILE A 187 -0.14 7.81 0.92
CA ILE A 187 -1.42 8.45 0.60
C ILE A 187 -1.17 9.60 -0.39
N LEU A 188 -1.89 9.58 -1.50
CA LEU A 188 -1.84 10.61 -2.53
C LEU A 188 -2.95 11.65 -2.31
N GLU A 189 -2.56 12.88 -1.95
CA GLU A 189 -3.45 14.03 -1.93
C GLU A 189 -3.41 14.75 -3.28
N THR A 190 -4.53 14.75 -4.00
CA THR A 190 -4.62 15.48 -5.28
C THR A 190 -4.81 16.97 -5.04
N THR A 191 -3.79 17.77 -5.37
CA THR A 191 -3.85 19.24 -5.22
C THR A 191 -4.17 19.97 -6.53
N GLY A 192 -4.06 19.28 -7.67
CA GLY A 192 -4.42 19.82 -8.97
C GLY A 192 -4.30 18.80 -10.12
N PRO A 193 -4.63 19.20 -11.35
CA PRO A 193 -4.58 18.30 -12.51
C PRO A 193 -3.17 17.79 -12.85
N THR A 194 -2.12 18.48 -12.42
CA THR A 194 -0.71 18.14 -12.67
C THR A 194 0.14 18.25 -11.41
N THR A 195 -0.48 18.23 -10.23
CA THR A 195 0.21 18.34 -8.94
C THR A 195 -0.44 17.42 -7.92
N THR A 196 0.40 16.67 -7.21
CA THR A 196 -0.01 15.74 -6.16
C THR A 196 0.91 15.94 -4.97
N VAL A 197 0.38 15.80 -3.76
CA VAL A 197 1.19 15.73 -2.54
C VAL A 197 1.17 14.28 -2.08
N GLU A 198 2.36 13.69 -1.97
CA GLU A 198 2.56 12.35 -1.44
C GLU A 198 2.84 12.43 0.06
N HIS A 199 2.08 11.68 0.86
CA HIS A 199 2.35 11.45 2.26
C HIS A 199 2.85 10.02 2.43
N ALA A 200 4.14 9.86 2.76
CA ALA A 200 4.76 8.56 2.92
C ALA A 200 5.21 8.36 4.36
N GLU A 201 4.98 7.16 4.90
CA GLU A 201 5.27 6.83 6.29
C GLU A 201 5.72 5.38 6.43
N LEU A 202 6.78 5.18 7.21
CA LEU A 202 7.31 3.87 7.55
C LEU A 202 6.85 3.47 8.95
N PHE A 203 6.10 2.39 9.02
CA PHE A 203 5.64 1.74 10.24
C PHE A 203 6.42 0.46 10.51
N VAL A 204 6.71 0.22 11.79
CA VAL A 204 7.42 -0.99 12.24
C VAL A 204 6.81 -1.53 13.53
N HIS A 205 6.99 -2.82 13.78
CA HIS A 205 6.56 -3.41 15.04
C HIS A 205 7.53 -3.02 16.17
N PRO A 206 7.07 -2.65 17.39
CA PRO A 206 7.93 -2.24 18.49
C PRO A 206 9.05 -3.23 18.86
N SER A 207 8.91 -4.52 18.53
CA SER A 207 9.98 -5.51 18.75
C SER A 207 11.28 -5.23 17.98
N VAL A 208 11.25 -4.41 16.93
CA VAL A 208 12.47 -3.99 16.19
C VAL A 208 13.05 -2.67 16.71
N TYR A 209 12.33 -1.99 17.61
CA TYR A 209 12.70 -0.70 18.17
C TYR A 209 12.47 -0.71 19.69
N ASP A 210 13.50 -1.13 20.43
CA ASP A 210 13.42 -1.15 21.89
C ASP A 210 13.58 0.28 22.43
N VAL A 211 12.49 1.00 22.71
CA VAL A 211 12.53 2.33 23.34
C VAL A 211 12.37 2.20 24.84
N PRO A 212 13.40 2.49 25.65
CA PRO A 212 13.17 2.92 27.01
C PRO A 212 12.54 4.32 26.98
N GLY A 213 11.23 4.41 27.22
CA GLY A 213 10.63 5.64 27.75
C GLY A 213 9.88 6.58 26.82
N THR A 214 9.30 6.13 25.69
CA THR A 214 8.23 6.92 25.04
C THR A 214 7.20 6.04 24.37
N ILE A 215 6.28 5.48 25.16
CA ILE A 215 4.95 5.10 24.68
C ILE A 215 3.96 5.92 25.52
N MET A 216 3.41 6.98 24.93
CA MET A 216 2.15 7.54 25.41
C MET A 216 1.05 6.54 25.04
N ALA A 217 0.90 5.48 25.84
CA ALA A 217 -0.19 4.54 25.68
C ALA A 217 -1.51 5.25 26.04
N PRO A 218 -2.62 5.02 25.32
CA PRO A 218 -3.96 5.26 25.85
C PRO A 218 -4.09 4.54 27.19
N LYS A 219 -4.76 5.18 28.17
CA LYS A 219 -4.79 4.84 29.61
C LYS A 219 -5.26 3.40 29.99
N HIS A 220 -5.43 2.48 29.05
CA HIS A 220 -6.12 1.21 29.25
C HIS A 220 -5.34 -0.05 28.80
N ILE A 221 -4.14 0.08 28.22
CA ILE A 221 -3.34 -1.09 27.80
C ILE A 221 -2.16 -1.28 28.76
N LYS A 222 -2.15 -2.42 29.47
CA LYS A 222 -0.98 -2.88 30.22
C LYS A 222 0.02 -3.49 29.25
N ILE A 223 1.13 -2.82 29.00
CA ILE A 223 2.26 -3.38 28.25
C ILE A 223 3.02 -4.32 29.18
N CYS A 224 3.13 -5.59 28.81
CA CYS A 224 4.02 -6.54 29.46
C CYS A 224 5.48 -6.08 29.31
N SER A 225 6.22 -5.97 30.41
CA SER A 225 7.65 -5.68 30.34
C SER A 225 8.39 -6.91 29.77
N PHE A 226 8.91 -6.77 28.56
CA PHE A 226 9.78 -7.79 27.96
C PHE A 226 11.17 -7.71 28.60
N ARG A 227 11.56 -8.74 29.36
CA ARG A 227 12.95 -8.98 29.78
C ARG A 227 13.72 -9.68 28.65
N GLY A 228 13.99 -8.96 27.57
CA GLY A 228 14.90 -9.37 26.49
C GLY A 228 16.20 -8.56 26.52
N LYS A 229 17.26 -9.02 25.86
CA LYS A 229 18.44 -8.17 25.58
C LYS A 229 17.97 -7.02 24.69
N HIS A 230 18.29 -5.77 25.07
CA HIS A 230 18.06 -4.61 24.21
C HIS A 230 18.76 -4.80 22.86
N VAL A 231 17.99 -4.87 21.79
CA VAL A 231 18.50 -4.86 20.42
C VAL A 231 17.88 -3.67 19.71
N ASP A 232 18.63 -2.57 19.64
CA ASP A 232 18.25 -1.40 18.87
C ASP A 232 18.64 -1.60 17.40
N HIS A 233 17.66 -1.66 16.51
CA HIS A 233 17.88 -1.76 15.06
C HIS A 233 17.76 -0.42 14.34
N LYS A 234 17.79 0.72 15.04
CA LYS A 234 17.63 2.06 14.45
C LYS A 234 18.51 2.30 13.23
N ASP A 235 19.80 1.94 13.27
CA ASP A 235 20.70 2.13 12.12
C ASP A 235 20.26 1.37 10.87
N LYS A 236 19.65 0.19 11.04
CA LYS A 236 19.09 -0.59 9.93
C LYS A 236 17.82 0.06 9.40
N LEU A 237 16.95 0.55 10.29
CA LEU A 237 15.74 1.28 9.92
C LEU A 237 16.05 2.60 9.20
N ASP A 238 17.09 3.32 9.61
CA ASP A 238 17.53 4.54 8.92
C ASP A 238 18.06 4.23 7.51
N LYS A 239 18.76 3.11 7.32
CA LYS A 239 19.18 2.65 5.98
C LYS A 239 17.99 2.21 5.14
N MET A 240 17.03 1.50 5.74
CA MET A 240 15.79 1.09 5.09
C MET A 240 15.00 2.32 4.61
N TRP A 241 14.85 3.32 5.46
CA TRP A 241 14.24 4.60 5.11
C TRP A 241 14.98 5.32 3.97
N ALA A 242 16.31 5.44 4.07
CA ALA A 242 17.10 6.11 3.03
C ALA A 242 16.94 5.43 1.66
N PHE A 243 16.79 4.10 1.66
CA PHE A 243 16.54 3.33 0.44
C PHE A 243 15.14 3.58 -0.15
N TYR A 244 14.09 3.61 0.68
CA TYR A 244 12.75 4.02 0.25
C TYR A 244 12.73 5.45 -0.29
N ASP A 245 13.35 6.39 0.43
CA ASP A 245 13.41 7.80 0.02
C ASP A 245 14.14 7.97 -1.33
N GLN A 246 15.24 7.24 -1.55
CA GLN A 246 15.91 7.24 -2.85
C GLN A 246 15.01 6.68 -3.96
N THR A 247 14.38 5.54 -3.73
CA THR A 247 13.50 4.87 -4.71
C THR A 247 12.32 5.78 -5.07
N ASN A 248 11.63 6.36 -4.09
CA ASN A 248 10.52 7.29 -4.34
C ASN A 248 10.97 8.54 -5.12
N ASN A 249 12.16 9.08 -4.85
CA ASN A 249 12.67 10.22 -5.60
C ASN A 249 12.97 9.88 -7.07
N GLU A 250 13.44 8.66 -7.34
CA GLU A 250 13.63 8.15 -8.70
C GLU A 250 12.27 8.01 -9.42
N ASP A 251 11.23 7.51 -8.74
CA ASP A 251 9.85 7.43 -9.23
C ASP A 251 9.26 8.81 -9.55
N PHE A 252 9.41 9.77 -8.64
CA PHE A 252 8.96 11.15 -8.85
C PHE A 252 9.57 11.73 -10.13
N ALA A 253 10.88 11.52 -10.33
CA ALA A 253 11.57 12.02 -11.50
C ALA A 253 11.02 11.41 -12.81
N VAL A 254 10.63 10.12 -12.80
CA VAL A 254 10.00 9.46 -13.96
C VAL A 254 8.59 10.01 -14.17
N CYS A 255 7.77 10.07 -13.13
CA CYS A 255 6.38 10.53 -13.20
C CYS A 255 6.27 11.99 -13.66
N GLU A 256 7.16 12.88 -13.19
CA GLU A 256 7.20 14.27 -13.65
C GLU A 256 7.60 14.38 -15.14
N ARG A 257 8.53 13.54 -15.61
CA ARG A 257 8.88 13.48 -17.04
C ARG A 257 7.73 12.96 -17.90
N VAL A 258 7.02 11.93 -17.43
CA VAL A 258 5.81 11.43 -18.09
C VAL A 258 4.75 12.52 -18.13
N GLN A 259 4.54 13.26 -17.03
CA GLN A 259 3.61 14.38 -16.99
C GLN A 259 3.92 15.44 -18.05
N VAL A 260 5.18 15.82 -18.22
CA VAL A 260 5.60 16.73 -19.30
C VAL A 260 5.27 16.12 -20.67
N GLY A 261 5.60 14.85 -20.88
CA GLY A 261 5.36 14.15 -22.15
C GLY A 261 3.88 14.09 -22.55
N VAL A 262 2.99 13.73 -21.62
CA VAL A 262 1.55 13.59 -21.91
C VAL A 262 0.84 14.91 -22.18
N THR A 263 1.45 16.05 -21.81
CA THR A 263 0.93 17.39 -22.15
C THR A 263 1.29 17.83 -23.57
N ALA A 264 2.21 17.12 -24.24
CA ALA A 264 2.59 17.46 -25.61
C ALA A 264 1.41 17.22 -26.56
N ARG A 265 1.10 18.19 -27.43
CA ARG A 265 0.02 18.09 -28.43
C ARG A 265 0.14 16.85 -29.34
N ALA A 266 1.37 16.38 -29.56
CA ALA A 266 1.64 15.21 -30.39
C ALA A 266 1.35 13.87 -29.68
N TYR A 267 1.17 13.87 -28.35
CA TYR A 267 0.83 12.66 -27.61
C TYR A 267 -0.57 12.17 -28.00
N GLN A 268 -0.69 10.90 -28.38
CA GLN A 268 -1.93 10.27 -28.81
C GLN A 268 -2.33 9.08 -27.90
N GLY A 269 -1.64 8.90 -26.79
CA GLY A 269 -1.75 7.69 -25.96
C GLY A 269 -0.61 6.69 -26.20
N GLY A 270 -0.52 5.70 -25.31
CA GLY A 270 0.41 4.58 -25.38
C GLY A 270 -0.32 3.23 -25.44
N ARG A 271 0.45 2.15 -25.61
CA ARG A 271 -0.05 0.78 -25.47
C ARG A 271 0.50 0.20 -24.18
N MET A 272 -0.36 -0.46 -23.42
CA MET A 272 0.05 -1.21 -22.24
C MET A 272 0.66 -2.56 -22.67
N THR A 273 1.74 -2.96 -22.01
CA THR A 273 2.29 -4.30 -22.15
C THR A 273 1.45 -5.30 -21.37
N PHE A 274 1.00 -6.34 -22.06
CA PHE A 274 0.09 -7.33 -21.48
C PHE A 274 0.69 -8.09 -20.28
N ARG A 275 2.02 -8.21 -20.20
CA ARG A 275 2.70 -8.98 -19.15
C ARG A 275 2.90 -8.18 -17.86
N PHE A 276 3.15 -6.88 -17.98
CA PHE A 276 3.61 -6.07 -16.85
C PHE A 276 2.64 -4.96 -16.44
N GLU A 277 1.74 -4.54 -17.33
CA GLU A 277 0.86 -3.37 -17.12
C GLU A 277 -0.64 -3.76 -17.10
N GLU A 278 -0.95 -5.02 -16.82
CA GLU A 278 -2.33 -5.51 -16.63
C GLU A 278 -3.02 -4.81 -15.43
N THR A 279 -2.27 -4.51 -14.37
CA THR A 279 -2.69 -3.69 -13.23
C THR A 279 -3.12 -2.29 -13.64
N ILE A 280 -2.30 -1.63 -14.46
CA ILE A 280 -2.60 -0.31 -15.01
C ILE A 280 -3.89 -0.38 -15.83
N HIS A 281 -4.05 -1.41 -16.65
CA HIS A 281 -5.29 -1.59 -17.42
C HIS A 281 -6.51 -1.70 -16.49
N ARG A 282 -6.44 -2.49 -15.42
CA ARG A 282 -7.51 -2.60 -14.42
C ARG A 282 -7.78 -1.26 -13.73
N PHE A 283 -6.73 -0.56 -13.29
CA PHE A 283 -6.84 0.76 -12.69
C PHE A 283 -7.53 1.79 -13.59
N GLN A 284 -7.12 1.87 -14.86
CA GLN A 284 -7.72 2.83 -15.79
C GLN A 284 -9.19 2.53 -16.05
N ASN A 285 -9.58 1.25 -16.07
CA ASN A 285 -11.00 0.87 -16.14
C ASN A 285 -11.76 1.34 -14.89
N MET A 286 -11.19 1.17 -13.69
CA MET A 286 -11.79 1.72 -12.46
C MET A 286 -11.92 3.24 -12.54
N VAL A 287 -10.87 3.95 -12.97
CA VAL A 287 -10.94 5.41 -13.19
C VAL A 287 -12.07 5.77 -14.17
N ALA A 288 -12.16 5.09 -15.31
CA ALA A 288 -13.17 5.36 -16.33
C ALA A 288 -14.59 5.10 -15.82
N ASP A 289 -14.82 4.03 -15.06
CA ASP A 289 -16.09 3.71 -14.42
C ASP A 289 -16.56 4.84 -13.50
N TYR A 290 -15.66 5.36 -12.66
CA TYR A 290 -15.96 6.50 -11.79
C TYR A 290 -16.21 7.79 -12.58
N MET A 291 -15.42 8.05 -13.63
CA MET A 291 -15.57 9.26 -14.46
C MET A 291 -16.85 9.23 -15.32
N THR A 292 -17.39 8.06 -15.62
CA THR A 292 -18.60 7.88 -16.43
C THR A 292 -19.85 7.59 -15.59
N SER A 293 -19.76 7.69 -14.25
CA SER A 293 -20.86 7.44 -13.31
C SER A 293 -21.44 6.02 -13.35
N HIS A 294 -20.61 5.04 -13.70
CA HIS A 294 -20.93 3.62 -13.62
C HIS A 294 -19.87 2.90 -12.76
N PRO A 295 -19.69 3.26 -11.47
CA PRO A 295 -18.71 2.60 -10.63
C PRO A 295 -19.06 1.12 -10.50
N THR A 296 -18.28 0.25 -11.14
CA THR A 296 -18.38 -1.19 -10.93
C THR A 296 -17.15 -1.65 -10.19
N ILE A 297 -17.35 -2.56 -9.22
CA ILE A 297 -16.20 -3.28 -8.67
C ILE A 297 -15.87 -4.37 -9.69
N PRO A 298 -14.66 -4.38 -10.27
CA PRO A 298 -14.35 -5.37 -11.29
C PRO A 298 -14.46 -6.78 -10.71
N LYS A 299 -14.91 -7.73 -11.52
CA LYS A 299 -14.98 -9.14 -11.10
C LYS A 299 -13.57 -9.62 -10.70
N SER A 300 -13.52 -10.61 -9.80
CA SER A 300 -12.26 -11.28 -9.47
C SER A 300 -11.67 -11.91 -10.73
N ASP A 301 -10.35 -12.01 -10.76
CA ASP A 301 -9.70 -12.76 -11.82
C ASP A 301 -10.00 -14.25 -11.61
N THR A 302 -10.44 -14.93 -12.68
CA THR A 302 -10.86 -16.35 -12.62
C THR A 302 -9.89 -17.28 -13.34
N SER A 303 -8.86 -16.72 -13.98
CA SER A 303 -7.80 -17.40 -14.72
C SER A 303 -6.63 -16.43 -14.92
N PRO A 304 -5.38 -16.91 -15.02
CA PRO A 304 -4.27 -16.03 -15.35
C PRO A 304 -4.55 -15.45 -16.73
N PRO A 305 -4.30 -14.16 -16.99
CA PRO A 305 -4.51 -13.60 -18.33
C PRO A 305 -3.65 -14.34 -19.37
N TYR A 306 -2.56 -15.01 -18.93
CA TYR A 306 -1.69 -15.85 -19.76
C TYR A 306 -1.05 -16.99 -18.95
N THR A 307 -1.20 -18.24 -19.39
CA THR A 307 -0.39 -19.38 -18.95
C THR A 307 0.93 -19.38 -19.74
N PHE A 308 1.97 -18.75 -19.21
CA PHE A 308 3.32 -18.97 -19.74
C PHE A 308 3.85 -20.27 -19.14
N GLU A 309 3.79 -21.35 -19.91
CA GLU A 309 4.69 -22.48 -19.68
C GLU A 309 6.11 -21.90 -19.65
N GLN A 310 6.72 -21.82 -18.46
CA GLN A 310 8.17 -21.84 -18.35
C GLN A 310 8.58 -23.18 -18.97
N LYS A 311 8.84 -23.20 -20.27
CA LYS A 311 9.65 -24.25 -20.86
C LYS A 311 11.00 -24.10 -20.17
N SER A 312 11.21 -24.92 -19.15
CA SER A 312 12.52 -25.17 -18.58
C SER A 312 13.44 -25.46 -19.76
N GLN A 313 14.31 -24.52 -20.07
CA GLN A 313 15.42 -24.80 -20.96
C GLN A 313 16.32 -25.76 -20.17
N GLN A 314 16.27 -27.03 -20.59
CA GLN A 314 17.24 -28.06 -20.24
C GLN A 314 18.63 -27.68 -20.74
#